data_AF-A0A9E4QPM7-F1
#
_entry.id   AF-A0A9E4QPM7-F1
#
_cell.length_a   1.000
_cell.length_b   1.000
_cell.length_c   1.000
_cell.angle_alpha   90.00
_cell.angle_beta   90.00
_cell.angle_gamma   90.00
#
_symmetry.space_group_name_H-M   'P 1'
#
loop_
_entity.id
_entity.type
_entity.pdbx_description
1 polymer ?
#
loop_
_entity_poly.entity_id
_entity_poly.type
_entity_poly.pdbx_seq_one_letter_code
_entity_poly.pdbx_strand_id
1 'polypeptide(L)'
;MDATSEPGWLTAARLFLQVLIPVILVLTSVRLLMTDTFVRFNYALPGFPADSYGFTQQDRLIHAPIALEFLLNEADINFLGDQRFEDGTPVYNARELRHMVDVKEVTQTTLNVRRILLIAAVAISVLVWRVAGIQVLLQSLRAGARLTAVGMVVLLVALIIGFSVLFVAFHEVFFDPDTWTFLFSDTLIRLFPERFWQVAFATIGLGTLVQAGLLYVISRFLISRGT
;
A
#
# COMPACT_ATOMS: atom_id res chain seq x y z
N MET A 1 43.47 -21.48 -11.33
CA MET A 1 42.04 -21.83 -11.40
C MET A 1 41.37 -21.09 -10.25
N ASP A 2 40.76 -19.93 -10.53
CA ASP A 2 40.11 -19.11 -9.50
C ASP A 2 38.80 -19.78 -9.09
N ALA A 3 38.81 -20.44 -7.93
CA ALA A 3 37.69 -21.20 -7.39
C ALA A 3 36.87 -20.39 -6.36
N THR A 4 36.78 -19.06 -6.49
CA THR A 4 36.31 -18.19 -5.40
C THR A 4 35.16 -17.24 -5.77
N SER A 5 34.69 -17.18 -7.02
CA SER A 5 33.54 -16.36 -7.38
C SER A 5 32.23 -17.16 -7.28
N GLU A 6 31.28 -16.65 -6.49
CA GLU A 6 29.89 -17.11 -6.48
C GLU A 6 29.34 -17.17 -7.92
N PRO A 7 28.56 -18.21 -8.31
CA PRO A 7 27.95 -18.25 -9.64
C PRO A 7 27.09 -17.00 -9.88
N GLY A 8 27.27 -16.33 -11.02
CA GLY A 8 26.60 -15.04 -11.28
C GLY A 8 25.07 -15.09 -11.16
N TRP A 9 24.45 -16.22 -11.49
CA TRP A 9 23.00 -16.40 -11.34
C TRP A 9 22.54 -16.41 -9.88
N LEU A 10 23.37 -16.90 -8.94
CA LEU A 10 23.07 -16.92 -7.52
C LEU A 10 23.18 -15.52 -6.92
N THR A 11 24.21 -14.75 -7.33
CA THR A 11 24.31 -13.33 -7.00
C THR A 11 23.09 -12.56 -7.51
N ALA A 12 22.67 -12.80 -8.77
CA ALA A 12 21.47 -12.21 -9.33
C ALA A 12 20.21 -12.56 -8.53
N ALA A 13 20.02 -13.83 -8.14
CA ALA A 13 18.88 -14.26 -7.32
C ALA A 13 18.84 -13.56 -5.95
N ARG A 14 20.01 -13.38 -5.31
CA ARG A 14 20.11 -12.67 -4.03
C ARG A 14 19.80 -11.19 -4.16
N LEU A 15 20.32 -10.52 -5.20
CA LEU A 15 20.03 -9.11 -5.46
C LEU A 15 18.55 -8.91 -5.81
N PHE A 16 17.99 -9.80 -6.62
CA PHE A 16 16.57 -9.76 -6.94
C PHE A 16 15.71 -9.92 -5.68
N LEU A 17 16.03 -10.87 -4.80
CA LEU A 17 15.36 -11.01 -3.50
C LEU A 17 15.44 -9.72 -2.66
N GLN A 18 16.61 -9.07 -2.62
CA GLN A 18 16.80 -7.82 -1.89
C GLN A 18 15.91 -6.69 -2.41
N VAL A 19 15.72 -6.60 -3.73
CA VAL A 19 14.86 -5.59 -4.39
C VAL A 19 13.37 -5.92 -4.24
N LEU A 20 13.01 -7.21 -4.20
CA LEU A 20 11.63 -7.63 -3.99
C LEU A 20 11.11 -7.25 -2.59
N ILE A 21 11.97 -7.30 -1.57
CA ILE A 21 11.58 -7.05 -0.18
C ILE A 21 10.91 -5.69 0.02
N PRO A 22 11.49 -4.53 -0.38
CA PRO A 22 10.83 -3.24 -0.27
C PRO A 22 9.43 -3.22 -0.87
N VAL A 23 9.27 -3.74 -2.09
CA VAL A 23 7.98 -3.76 -2.80
C VAL A 23 6.96 -4.59 -2.03
N ILE A 24 7.32 -5.81 -1.63
CA ILE A 24 6.43 -6.71 -0.89
C ILE A 24 6.00 -6.09 0.45
N LEU A 25 6.92 -5.47 1.20
CA LEU A 25 6.60 -4.89 2.50
C LEU A 25 5.69 -3.66 2.37
N VAL A 26 5.87 -2.83 1.34
CA VAL A 26 4.95 -1.73 1.03
C VAL A 26 3.57 -2.25 0.67
N LEU A 27 3.47 -3.18 -0.30
CA LEU A 27 2.19 -3.74 -0.72
C LEU A 27 1.49 -4.52 0.40
N THR A 28 2.25 -5.10 1.32
CA THR A 28 1.70 -5.74 2.53
C THR A 28 1.08 -4.71 3.45
N SER A 29 1.75 -3.58 3.72
CA SER A 29 1.16 -2.47 4.47
C SER A 29 -0.13 -1.97 3.81
N VAL A 30 -0.12 -1.73 2.49
CA VAL A 30 -1.32 -1.30 1.74
C VAL A 30 -2.50 -2.22 2.05
N ARG A 31 -2.35 -3.54 1.86
CA ARG A 31 -3.44 -4.48 2.14
C ARG A 31 -3.87 -4.53 3.61
N LEU A 32 -2.95 -4.36 4.56
CA LEU A 32 -3.27 -4.35 5.99
C LEU A 32 -4.13 -3.13 6.37
N LEU A 33 -3.97 -2.01 5.66
CA LEU A 33 -4.77 -0.80 5.88
C LEU A 33 -6.15 -0.85 5.20
N MET A 34 -6.36 -1.75 4.23
CA MET A 34 -7.65 -1.95 3.57
C MET A 34 -8.64 -2.69 4.49
N THR A 35 -9.03 -2.04 5.59
CA THR A 35 -9.98 -2.54 6.59
C THR A 35 -10.88 -1.41 7.09
N ASP A 36 -12.12 -1.76 7.46
CA ASP A 36 -13.04 -0.83 8.13
C ASP A 36 -12.41 -0.26 9.42
N THR A 37 -11.69 -1.08 10.18
CA THR A 37 -10.97 -0.65 11.39
C THR A 37 -10.02 0.53 11.13
N PHE A 38 -9.25 0.49 10.04
CA PHE A 38 -8.35 1.59 9.70
C PHE A 38 -9.14 2.85 9.29
N VAL A 39 -10.22 2.70 8.51
CA VAL A 39 -11.09 3.83 8.12
C VAL A 39 -11.65 4.52 9.37
N ARG A 40 -12.21 3.75 10.30
CA ARG A 40 -12.73 4.27 11.59
C ARG A 40 -11.67 4.96 12.43
N PHE A 41 -10.50 4.32 12.56
CA PHE A 41 -9.36 4.88 13.28
C PHE A 41 -8.95 6.24 12.69
N ASN A 42 -8.84 6.33 11.36
CA ASN A 42 -8.41 7.54 10.67
C ASN A 42 -9.39 8.69 10.91
N TYR A 43 -10.71 8.45 10.79
CA TYR A 43 -11.72 9.46 11.10
C TYR A 43 -11.70 9.91 12.56
N ALA A 44 -11.34 9.04 13.50
CA ALA A 44 -11.28 9.35 14.92
C ALA A 44 -10.04 10.18 15.33
N LEU A 45 -9.10 10.42 14.40
CA LEU A 45 -7.90 11.19 14.71
C LEU A 45 -8.22 12.66 15.04
N PRO A 46 -7.54 13.25 16.04
CA PRO A 46 -7.65 14.68 16.30
C PRO A 46 -7.33 15.52 15.07
N GLY A 47 -8.16 16.53 14.80
CA GLY A 47 -7.98 17.43 13.67
C GLY A 47 -8.35 16.84 12.31
N PHE A 48 -9.12 15.75 12.26
CA PHE A 48 -9.77 15.34 11.01
C PHE A 48 -10.72 16.45 10.53
N PRO A 49 -10.64 16.92 9.27
CA PRO A 49 -11.37 18.09 8.82
C PRO A 49 -12.89 17.85 8.79
N ALA A 50 -13.65 18.83 9.25
CA ALA A 50 -15.10 18.86 9.04
C ALA A 50 -15.42 18.93 7.54
N ASP A 51 -16.58 18.41 7.15
CA ASP A 51 -17.08 18.56 5.78
C ASP A 51 -17.79 19.90 5.61
N SER A 52 -17.32 20.76 4.71
CA SER A 52 -17.97 22.06 4.45
C SER A 52 -19.29 21.93 3.68
N TYR A 53 -19.60 20.74 3.16
CA TYR A 53 -20.81 20.44 2.39
C TYR A 53 -21.82 19.57 3.15
N GLY A 54 -21.62 19.40 4.46
CA GLY A 54 -22.65 18.89 5.37
C GLY A 54 -22.53 17.43 5.81
N PHE A 55 -21.55 16.66 5.34
CA PHE A 55 -21.33 15.33 5.93
C PHE A 55 -20.89 15.42 7.39
N THR A 56 -21.65 14.73 8.24
CA THR A 56 -21.20 14.39 9.58
C THR A 56 -20.13 13.30 9.51
N GLN A 57 -19.42 13.12 10.62
CA GLN A 57 -18.52 11.97 10.75
C GLN A 57 -19.28 10.64 10.65
N GLN A 58 -20.54 10.60 11.10
CA GLN A 58 -21.37 9.41 11.02
C GLN A 58 -21.71 9.05 9.57
N ASP A 59 -22.01 10.04 8.71
CA ASP A 59 -22.26 9.80 7.28
C ASP A 59 -21.03 9.20 6.61
N ARG A 60 -19.84 9.72 6.93
CA ARG A 60 -18.57 9.16 6.42
C ARG A 60 -18.34 7.72 6.89
N LEU A 61 -18.67 7.42 8.14
CA LEU A 61 -18.58 6.07 8.71
C LEU A 61 -19.61 5.08 8.15
N ILE A 62 -20.65 5.56 7.48
CA ILE A 62 -21.61 4.74 6.73
C ILE A 62 -21.07 4.47 5.31
N HIS A 63 -20.71 5.52 4.57
CA HIS A 63 -20.43 5.39 3.14
C HIS A 63 -18.99 4.96 2.80
N ALA A 64 -17.98 5.40 3.55
CA ALA A 64 -16.58 5.07 3.25
C ALA A 64 -16.24 3.57 3.38
N PRO A 65 -16.76 2.83 4.37
CA PRO A 65 -16.57 1.38 4.42
C PRO A 65 -17.17 0.64 3.23
N ILE A 66 -18.30 1.13 2.68
CA ILE A 66 -18.93 0.52 1.50
C ILE A 66 -18.07 0.76 0.24
N ALA A 67 -17.48 1.96 0.10
CA ALA A 67 -16.50 2.22 -0.95
C ALA A 67 -15.29 1.28 -0.85
N LEU A 68 -14.78 1.05 0.36
CA LEU A 68 -13.70 0.08 0.59
C LEU A 68 -14.13 -1.36 0.24
N GLU A 69 -15.34 -1.76 0.62
CA GLU A 69 -15.88 -3.10 0.31
C GLU A 69 -15.96 -3.34 -1.20
N PHE A 70 -16.43 -2.34 -1.96
CA PHE A 70 -16.45 -2.39 -3.41
C PHE A 70 -15.08 -2.68 -4.02
N LEU A 71 -14.01 -2.08 -3.48
CA LEU A 71 -12.64 -2.32 -3.97
C LEU A 71 -12.14 -3.75 -3.72
N LEU A 72 -12.73 -4.45 -2.75
CA LEU A 72 -12.28 -5.76 -2.28
C LEU A 72 -13.17 -6.93 -2.71
N ASN A 73 -14.39 -6.65 -3.19
CA ASN A 73 -15.35 -7.65 -3.65
C ASN A 73 -15.37 -7.76 -5.19
N GLU A 74 -16.21 -8.66 -5.71
CA GLU A 74 -16.39 -8.88 -7.15
C GLU A 74 -17.63 -8.19 -7.73
N ALA A 75 -18.26 -7.28 -6.96
CA ALA A 75 -19.48 -6.60 -7.41
C ALA A 75 -19.19 -5.61 -8.55
N ASP A 76 -20.16 -5.40 -9.43
CA ASP A 76 -20.09 -4.38 -10.45
C ASP A 76 -20.30 -2.96 -9.88
N ILE A 77 -20.18 -1.95 -10.73
CA ILE A 77 -20.27 -0.55 -10.30
C ILE A 77 -21.64 -0.17 -9.72
N ASN A 78 -22.71 -0.94 -9.97
CA ASN A 78 -24.04 -0.68 -9.39
C ASN A 78 -24.02 -0.83 -7.87
N PHE A 79 -23.08 -1.60 -7.29
CA PHE A 79 -22.86 -1.67 -5.85
C PHE A 79 -22.64 -0.30 -5.19
N LEU A 80 -21.99 0.63 -5.89
CA LEU A 80 -21.89 2.03 -5.49
C LEU A 80 -22.97 2.90 -6.17
N GLY A 81 -23.25 2.62 -7.44
CA GLY A 81 -24.17 3.40 -8.28
C GLY A 81 -25.63 3.39 -7.81
N ASP A 82 -26.05 2.39 -7.05
CA ASP A 82 -27.40 2.27 -6.50
C ASP A 82 -27.55 2.89 -5.11
N GLN A 83 -26.45 3.33 -4.48
CA GLN A 83 -26.54 3.99 -3.18
C GLN A 83 -27.25 5.34 -3.29
N ARG A 84 -28.15 5.59 -2.34
CA ARG A 84 -28.90 6.84 -2.22
C ARG A 84 -28.75 7.42 -0.82
N PHE A 85 -28.75 8.74 -0.72
CA PHE A 85 -28.98 9.43 0.55
C PHE A 85 -30.45 9.27 0.99
N GLU A 86 -30.78 9.71 2.20
CA GLU A 86 -32.14 9.63 2.75
C GLU A 86 -33.18 10.38 1.89
N ASP A 87 -32.77 11.43 1.19
CA ASP A 87 -33.61 12.21 0.28
C ASP A 87 -33.79 11.54 -1.11
N GLY A 88 -33.19 10.36 -1.31
CA GLY A 88 -33.28 9.60 -2.56
C GLY A 88 -32.30 10.06 -3.66
N THR A 89 -31.42 11.02 -3.39
CA THR A 89 -30.40 11.44 -4.36
C THR A 89 -29.21 10.46 -4.41
N PRO A 90 -28.55 10.27 -5.57
CA PRO A 90 -27.38 9.38 -5.68
C PRO A 90 -26.22 9.81 -4.79
N VAL A 91 -25.60 8.84 -4.10
CA VAL A 91 -24.40 9.10 -3.29
C VAL A 91 -23.22 9.51 -4.17
N TYR A 92 -23.05 8.87 -5.33
CA TYR A 92 -21.97 9.15 -6.26
C TYR A 92 -22.52 9.63 -7.61
N ASN A 93 -21.85 10.58 -8.22
CA ASN A 93 -22.11 10.98 -9.59
C ASN A 93 -21.37 10.08 -10.60
N ALA A 94 -21.67 10.22 -11.89
CA ALA A 94 -21.11 9.36 -12.94
C ALA A 94 -19.58 9.47 -13.09
N ARG A 95 -18.96 10.62 -12.75
CA ARG A 95 -17.50 10.79 -12.81
C ARG A 95 -16.84 10.02 -11.66
N GLU A 96 -17.38 10.11 -10.46
CA GLU A 96 -16.89 9.39 -9.28
C GLU A 96 -17.00 7.87 -9.45
N LEU A 97 -18.12 7.40 -10.02
CA LEU A 97 -18.31 5.98 -10.30
C LEU A 97 -17.28 5.44 -11.28
N ARG A 98 -16.99 6.17 -12.37
CA ARG A 98 -15.93 5.77 -13.32
C ARG A 98 -14.57 5.69 -12.62
N HIS A 99 -14.21 6.70 -11.84
CA HIS A 99 -12.95 6.67 -11.09
C HIS A 99 -12.88 5.51 -10.10
N MET A 100 -13.98 5.18 -9.41
CA MET A 100 -14.00 4.03 -8.51
C MET A 100 -13.77 2.70 -9.23
N VAL A 101 -14.20 2.55 -10.49
CA VAL A 101 -13.84 1.39 -11.32
C VAL A 101 -12.33 1.34 -11.54
N ASP A 102 -11.71 2.45 -11.93
CA ASP A 102 -10.25 2.51 -12.14
C ASP A 102 -9.50 2.19 -10.84
N VAL A 103 -9.94 2.75 -9.71
CA VAL A 103 -9.36 2.49 -8.38
C VAL A 103 -9.51 1.02 -8.00
N LYS A 104 -10.63 0.38 -8.34
CA LYS A 104 -10.85 -1.05 -8.12
C LYS A 104 -9.88 -1.89 -8.94
N GLU A 105 -9.68 -1.57 -10.21
CA GLU A 105 -8.72 -2.27 -11.07
C GLU A 105 -7.28 -2.15 -10.54
N VAL A 106 -6.84 -0.92 -10.19
CA VAL A 106 -5.52 -0.67 -9.60
C VAL A 106 -5.37 -1.43 -8.28
N THR A 107 -6.41 -1.42 -7.45
CA THR A 107 -6.42 -2.14 -6.17
C THR A 107 -6.28 -3.65 -6.37
N GLN A 108 -7.15 -4.26 -7.18
CA GLN A 108 -7.14 -5.70 -7.40
C GLN A 108 -5.83 -6.15 -8.08
N THR A 109 -5.33 -5.38 -9.05
CA THR A 109 -4.02 -5.60 -9.68
C THR A 109 -2.90 -5.53 -8.65
N THR A 110 -2.89 -4.52 -7.79
CA THR A 110 -1.91 -4.38 -6.70
C THR A 110 -1.93 -5.58 -5.76
N LEU A 111 -3.11 -6.06 -5.38
CA LEU A 111 -3.25 -7.25 -4.53
C LEU A 111 -2.80 -8.53 -5.24
N ASN A 112 -3.04 -8.66 -6.54
CA ASN A 112 -2.56 -9.75 -7.38
C ASN A 112 -1.04 -9.77 -7.50
N VAL A 113 -0.43 -8.63 -7.86
CA VAL A 113 1.02 -8.45 -7.95
C VAL A 113 1.66 -8.81 -6.63
N ARG A 114 1.14 -8.31 -5.51
CA ARG A 114 1.65 -8.66 -4.17
C ARG A 114 1.67 -10.17 -3.94
N ARG A 115 0.58 -10.89 -4.29
CA ARG A 115 0.50 -12.35 -4.15
C ARG A 115 1.60 -13.05 -4.97
N ILE A 116 1.78 -12.64 -6.23
CA ILE A 116 2.80 -13.20 -7.13
C ILE A 116 4.21 -12.94 -6.58
N LEU A 117 4.50 -11.71 -6.16
CA LEU A 117 5.81 -11.34 -5.62
C LEU A 117 6.12 -12.09 -4.32
N LEU A 118 5.14 -12.32 -3.45
CA LEU A 118 5.30 -13.15 -2.25
C LEU A 118 5.69 -14.60 -2.60
N ILE A 119 5.00 -15.21 -3.57
CA ILE A 119 5.31 -16.56 -4.03
C ILE A 119 6.73 -16.62 -4.62
N ALA A 120 7.08 -15.64 -5.46
CA ALA A 120 8.42 -15.55 -6.05
C ALA A 120 9.51 -15.38 -4.97
N ALA A 121 9.29 -14.49 -3.99
CA ALA A 121 10.24 -14.26 -2.90
C ALA A 121 10.44 -15.51 -2.04
N VAL A 122 9.39 -16.29 -1.76
CA VAL A 122 9.50 -17.58 -1.06
C VAL A 122 10.29 -18.58 -1.90
N ALA A 123 9.98 -18.73 -3.20
CA ALA A 123 10.69 -19.65 -4.08
C ALA A 123 12.20 -19.31 -4.18
N ILE A 124 12.53 -18.02 -4.36
CA ILE A 124 13.92 -17.55 -4.40
C ILE A 124 14.60 -17.74 -3.05
N SER A 125 13.90 -17.49 -1.94
CA SER A 125 14.45 -17.72 -0.59
C SER A 125 14.80 -19.19 -0.37
N VAL A 126 13.92 -20.10 -0.79
CA VAL A 126 14.19 -21.55 -0.75
C VAL A 126 15.38 -21.91 -1.63
N LEU A 127 15.46 -21.37 -2.86
CA LEU A 127 16.59 -21.60 -3.76
C LEU A 127 17.92 -21.15 -3.13
N VAL A 128 17.99 -19.91 -2.63
CA VAL A 128 19.19 -19.36 -1.98
C VAL A 128 19.55 -20.19 -0.75
N TRP A 129 18.58 -20.58 0.08
CA TRP A 129 18.84 -21.44 1.24
C TRP A 129 19.43 -22.79 0.83
N ARG A 130 18.84 -23.45 -0.17
CA ARG A 130 19.28 -24.79 -0.62
C ARG A 130 20.66 -24.80 -1.25
N VAL A 131 21.03 -23.71 -1.94
CA VAL A 131 22.28 -23.64 -2.72
C VAL A 131 23.40 -22.99 -1.93
N ALA A 132 23.11 -21.93 -1.18
CA ALA A 132 24.10 -21.07 -0.51
C ALA A 132 24.03 -21.14 1.02
N GLY A 133 23.04 -21.85 1.58
CA GLY A 133 22.86 -22.01 3.01
C GLY A 133 22.04 -20.90 3.67
N ILE A 134 21.59 -21.17 4.90
CA ILE A 134 20.68 -20.29 5.64
C ILE A 134 21.33 -18.94 5.97
N GLN A 135 22.65 -18.93 6.24
CA GLN A 135 23.38 -17.70 6.55
C GLN A 135 23.33 -16.69 5.39
N VAL A 136 23.51 -17.16 4.14
CA VAL A 136 23.46 -16.31 2.94
C VAL A 136 22.03 -15.79 2.68
N LEU A 137 21.01 -16.62 2.91
CA LEU A 137 19.61 -16.17 2.86
C LEU A 137 19.37 -15.05 3.88
N LEU A 138 19.70 -15.27 5.16
CA LEU A 138 19.47 -14.28 6.22
C LEU A 138 20.21 -12.97 5.96
N GLN A 139 21.44 -13.02 5.43
CA GLN A 139 22.17 -11.82 5.01
C GLN A 139 21.46 -11.07 3.88
N SER A 140 20.88 -11.79 2.91
CA SER A 140 20.12 -11.22 1.81
C SER A 140 18.82 -10.57 2.31
N LEU A 141 18.09 -11.23 3.22
CA LEU A 141 16.90 -10.65 3.87
C LEU A 141 17.25 -9.39 4.68
N ARG A 142 18.39 -9.38 5.40
CA ARG A 142 18.89 -8.19 6.11
C ARG A 142 19.25 -7.04 5.18
N ALA A 143 19.83 -7.34 4.02
CA ALA A 143 20.14 -6.32 3.03
C ALA A 143 18.86 -5.70 2.46
N GLY A 144 17.85 -6.51 2.10
CA GLY A 144 16.54 -6.01 1.67
C GLY A 144 15.80 -5.22 2.76
N ALA A 145 15.89 -5.63 4.02
CA ALA A 145 15.33 -4.88 5.15
C ALA A 145 15.98 -3.51 5.32
N ARG A 146 17.32 -3.41 5.21
CA ARG A 146 18.04 -2.13 5.23
C ARG A 146 17.67 -1.24 4.05
N LEU A 147 17.60 -1.82 2.85
CA LEU A 147 17.18 -1.10 1.64
C LEU A 147 15.77 -0.52 1.82
N THR A 148 14.84 -1.33 2.36
CA THR A 148 13.48 -0.88 2.68
C THR A 148 13.48 0.27 3.66
N ALA A 149 14.26 0.17 4.76
CA ALA A 149 14.31 1.21 5.78
C ALA A 149 14.82 2.55 5.21
N VAL A 150 15.91 2.52 4.44
CA VAL A 150 16.46 3.71 3.79
C VAL A 150 15.46 4.32 2.82
N GLY A 151 14.87 3.50 1.94
CA GLY A 151 13.87 3.96 0.97
C GLY A 151 12.63 4.58 1.64
N MET A 152 12.13 3.96 2.71
CA MET A 152 10.95 4.47 3.42
C MET A 152 11.25 5.78 4.17
N VAL A 153 12.43 5.95 4.74
CA VAL A 153 12.80 7.24 5.37
C VAL A 153 12.80 8.35 4.33
N VAL A 154 13.39 8.11 3.15
CA VAL A 154 13.39 9.09 2.04
C VAL A 154 11.97 9.41 1.60
N LEU A 155 11.12 8.40 1.39
CA LEU A 155 9.73 8.60 0.95
C LEU A 155 8.89 9.33 2.00
N LEU A 156 9.04 9.01 3.29
CA LEU A 156 8.33 9.70 4.37
C LEU A 156 8.73 11.17 4.47
N VAL A 157 10.03 11.48 4.33
CA VAL A 157 10.50 12.86 4.28
C VAL A 157 9.92 13.59 3.07
N ALA A 158 9.88 12.95 1.89
CA ALA A 158 9.28 13.53 0.70
C ALA A 158 7.78 13.80 0.88
N LEU A 159 7.04 12.88 1.51
CA LEU A 159 5.62 13.04 1.85
C LEU A 159 5.38 14.21 2.82
N ILE A 160 6.28 14.44 3.78
CA ILE A 160 6.18 15.59 4.70
C ILE A 160 6.38 16.92 3.96
N ILE A 161 7.33 16.96 3.03
CA ILE A 161 7.71 18.19 2.33
C ILE A 161 6.71 18.55 1.21
N GLY A 162 6.17 17.55 0.51
CA GLY A 162 5.45 17.76 -0.75
C GLY A 162 4.33 16.76 -0.98
N PHE A 163 3.48 16.52 0.02
CA PHE A 163 2.37 15.56 -0.09
C PHE A 163 1.52 15.79 -1.33
N SER A 164 1.05 17.01 -1.58
CA SER A 164 0.13 17.29 -2.68
C SER A 164 0.77 17.03 -4.06
N VAL A 165 2.07 17.30 -4.22
CA VAL A 165 2.82 16.98 -5.45
C VAL A 165 2.91 15.47 -5.65
N LEU A 166 3.24 14.72 -4.60
CA LEU A 166 3.30 13.26 -4.67
C LEU A 166 1.92 12.62 -4.86
N PHE A 167 0.87 13.22 -4.30
CA PHE A 167 -0.50 12.78 -4.47
C PHE A 167 -0.93 12.96 -5.94
N VAL A 168 -0.65 14.11 -6.56
CA VAL A 168 -0.89 14.32 -7.99
C VAL A 168 -0.08 13.34 -8.85
N ALA A 169 1.23 13.23 -8.61
CA ALA A 169 2.08 12.32 -9.37
C ALA A 169 1.65 10.85 -9.24
N PHE A 170 1.15 10.44 -8.08
CA PHE A 170 0.55 9.12 -7.90
C PHE A 170 -0.65 8.94 -8.84
N HIS A 171 -1.56 9.92 -8.90
CA HIS A 171 -2.73 9.79 -9.76
C HIS A 171 -2.35 9.80 -11.24
N GLU A 172 -1.41 10.64 -11.68
CA GLU A 172 -0.93 10.68 -13.07
C GLU A 172 -0.25 9.38 -13.53
N VAL A 173 0.30 8.59 -12.61
CA VAL A 173 0.90 7.29 -12.93
C VAL A 173 -0.15 6.20 -13.12
N PHE A 174 -1.27 6.26 -12.40
CA PHE A 174 -2.25 5.17 -12.35
C PHE A 174 -3.56 5.47 -13.09
N PHE A 175 -3.85 6.73 -13.38
CA PHE A 175 -5.13 7.16 -13.94
C PHE A 175 -4.92 8.11 -15.11
N ASP A 176 -5.78 7.98 -16.12
CA ASP A 176 -5.79 8.89 -17.26
C ASP A 176 -6.09 10.34 -16.84
N PRO A 177 -5.65 11.34 -17.63
CA PRO A 177 -6.00 12.73 -17.39
C PRO A 177 -7.53 12.93 -17.28
N ASP A 178 -7.95 13.84 -16.40
CA ASP A 178 -9.35 14.22 -16.16
C ASP A 178 -10.27 13.14 -15.57
N THR A 179 -9.77 11.94 -15.23
CA THR A 179 -10.60 10.88 -14.61
C THR A 179 -10.61 10.92 -13.08
N TRP A 180 -9.67 11.63 -12.45
CA TRP A 180 -9.46 11.64 -11.00
C TRP A 180 -9.57 13.04 -10.36
N THR A 181 -9.96 14.06 -11.13
CA THR A 181 -10.19 15.42 -10.64
C THR A 181 -11.67 15.68 -10.37
N PHE A 182 -11.98 16.23 -9.19
CA PHE A 182 -13.34 16.36 -8.69
C PHE A 182 -13.67 17.78 -8.23
N LEU A 183 -14.97 18.09 -8.18
CA LEU A 183 -15.45 19.30 -7.51
C LEU A 183 -15.39 19.09 -6.00
N PHE A 184 -15.11 20.13 -5.22
CA PHE A 184 -15.10 20.05 -3.75
C PHE A 184 -16.42 19.53 -3.13
N SER A 185 -17.54 19.65 -3.87
CA SER A 185 -18.85 19.13 -3.48
C SER A 185 -19.05 17.63 -3.77
N ASP A 186 -18.18 17.02 -4.59
CA ASP A 186 -18.27 15.60 -4.96
C ASP A 186 -18.02 14.71 -3.73
N THR A 187 -18.86 13.70 -3.56
CA THR A 187 -18.91 12.82 -2.40
C THR A 187 -17.58 12.13 -2.10
N LEU A 188 -16.88 11.62 -3.11
CA LEU A 188 -15.70 10.79 -2.97
C LEU A 188 -14.56 11.51 -2.25
N ILE A 189 -14.27 12.75 -2.64
CA ILE A 189 -13.22 13.54 -1.98
C ILE A 189 -13.68 14.11 -0.63
N ARG A 190 -15.00 14.17 -0.39
CA ARG A 190 -15.56 14.48 0.93
C ARG A 190 -15.50 13.28 1.88
N LEU A 191 -15.59 12.06 1.37
CA LEU A 191 -15.36 10.82 2.13
C LEU A 191 -13.87 10.64 2.40
N PHE A 192 -13.02 10.83 1.40
CA PHE A 192 -11.57 10.64 1.49
C PHE A 192 -10.81 11.95 1.24
N PRO A 193 -10.93 12.95 2.14
CA PRO A 193 -10.23 14.21 1.97
C PRO A 193 -8.71 14.01 2.03
N GLU A 194 -7.93 14.98 1.56
CA GLU A 194 -6.46 14.91 1.52
C GLU A 194 -5.85 14.43 2.85
N ARG A 195 -6.41 14.89 3.99
CA ARG A 195 -5.98 14.46 5.32
C ARG A 195 -6.08 12.95 5.55
N PHE A 196 -7.13 12.30 5.03
CA PHE A 196 -7.28 10.84 5.11
C PHE A 196 -6.10 10.15 4.44
N TRP A 197 -5.73 10.61 3.24
CA TRP A 197 -4.63 10.06 2.47
C TRP A 197 -3.27 10.35 3.10
N GLN A 198 -3.03 11.56 3.62
CA GLN A 198 -1.82 11.88 4.37
C GLN A 198 -1.58 10.87 5.51
N VAL A 199 -2.62 10.56 6.28
CA VAL A 199 -2.54 9.56 7.36
C VAL A 199 -2.33 8.15 6.81
N ALA A 200 -3.02 7.78 5.73
CA ALA A 200 -2.87 6.47 5.10
C ALA A 200 -1.44 6.25 4.57
N PHE A 201 -0.88 7.18 3.81
CA PHE A 201 0.49 7.11 3.30
C PHE A 201 1.53 7.08 4.44
N ALA A 202 1.34 7.89 5.49
CA ALA A 202 2.21 7.85 6.66
C ALA A 202 2.14 6.51 7.39
N THR A 203 0.94 5.94 7.55
CA THR A 203 0.73 4.66 8.23
C THR A 203 1.27 3.50 7.40
N ILE A 204 1.17 3.55 6.06
CA ILE A 204 1.83 2.61 5.15
C ILE A 204 3.35 2.64 5.38
N GLY A 205 3.96 3.84 5.33
CA GLY A 205 5.41 3.99 5.50
C GLY A 205 5.89 3.51 6.88
N LEU A 206 5.19 3.89 7.95
CA LEU A 206 5.50 3.42 9.31
C LEU A 206 5.31 1.91 9.47
N GLY A 207 4.20 1.35 8.95
CA GLY A 207 3.95 -0.09 8.96
C GLY A 207 5.01 -0.87 8.18
N THR A 208 5.50 -0.32 7.08
CA THR A 208 6.61 -0.89 6.30
C THR A 208 7.93 -0.83 7.06
N LEU A 209 8.22 0.27 7.79
CA LEU A 209 9.38 0.37 8.66
C LEU A 209 9.35 -0.65 9.81
N VAL A 210 8.18 -0.86 10.42
CA VAL A 210 8.00 -1.88 11.47
C VAL A 210 8.29 -3.27 10.90
N GLN A 211 7.72 -3.62 9.75
CA GLN A 211 7.99 -4.90 9.09
C GLN A 211 9.48 -5.09 8.74
N ALA A 212 10.12 -4.06 8.19
CA ALA A 212 11.55 -4.09 7.88
C ALA A 212 12.42 -4.24 9.14
N GLY A 213 12.06 -3.55 10.23
CA GLY A 213 12.71 -3.66 11.53
C GLY A 213 12.61 -5.06 12.11
N LEU A 214 11.41 -5.66 12.10
CA LEU A 214 11.20 -7.05 12.52
C LEU A 214 12.03 -8.03 11.68
N LEU A 215 11.98 -7.90 10.35
CA LEU A 215 12.77 -8.73 9.44
C LEU A 215 14.26 -8.62 9.74
N TYR A 216 14.77 -7.41 9.97
CA TYR A 216 16.18 -7.17 10.33
C TYR A 216 16.57 -7.78 11.68
N VAL A 217 15.74 -7.60 12.71
CA VAL A 217 16.02 -8.13 14.06
C VAL A 217 16.02 -9.65 14.07
N ILE A 218 14.99 -10.28 13.48
CA ILE A 218 14.87 -11.74 13.41
C ILE A 218 16.07 -12.34 12.69
N SER A 219 16.40 -11.81 11.50
CA SER A 219 17.51 -12.31 10.71
C SER A 219 18.87 -12.08 11.37
N ARG A 220 19.08 -10.95 12.07
CA ARG A 220 20.29 -10.71 12.88
C ARG A 220 20.40 -11.74 14.00
N PHE A 221 19.33 -11.97 14.74
CA PHE A 221 19.29 -12.89 15.87
C PHE A 221 19.60 -14.34 15.44
N LEU A 222 19.00 -14.79 14.33
CA LEU A 222 19.24 -16.12 13.77
C LEU A 222 20.68 -16.29 13.28
N ILE A 223 21.29 -15.27 12.68
CA ILE A 223 22.71 -15.30 12.30
C ILE A 223 23.59 -15.47 13.54
N SER A 224 23.34 -14.72 14.62
CA SER A 224 24.15 -14.77 15.85
C SER A 224 24.05 -16.08 16.65
N ARG A 225 23.05 -16.92 16.37
CA ARG A 225 22.90 -18.25 16.99
C ARG A 225 23.42 -19.40 16.13
N GLY A 226 23.64 -19.15 14.84
CA GLY A 226 24.20 -20.13 13.90
C GLY A 226 25.71 -20.04 13.74
N THR A 227 26.37 -19.28 14.61
CA THR A 227 27.83 -19.15 14.80
C THR A 227 28.18 -19.65 16.19
#